data_AF-A0AAP3ZZZ0-F1
#
_entry.id   AF-A0AAP3ZZZ0-F1
#
_cell.length_a   1.000
_cell.length_b   1.000
_cell.length_c   1.000
_cell.angle_alpha   90.00
_cell.angle_beta   90.00
_cell.angle_gamma   90.00
#
_symmetry.space_group_name_H-M   'P 1'
#
loop_
_entity.id
_entity.type
_entity.pdbx_description
1 polymer ?
#
loop_
_entity_poly.entity_id
_entity_poly.type
_entity_poly.pdbx_seq_one_letter_code
_entity_poly.pdbx_strand_id
1 'polypeptide(L)'
;MMNDNQMCIVNSLEEESSDTQKIIQVNFFSDIEQEDILKTKWLLSKYVDMIDVIKNYEFALQQIENGMSAYELLSAEGAIAKRESGRELTADVTANAVILKDKRHTNYKFYQFITNNIRFAINNMRDPHEGLAAKLLFIDGKKYLMAQQYMEKGYRKDVPGISATTFADKRRRVIVNIANSLKTNRTLDFVTIDYGRGRNKEGEIGLRMPEVN
;
A
#
# COMPACT_ATOMS: atom_id res chain seq x y z
N MET A 1 14.60 -7.80 -32.67
CA MET A 1 13.65 -6.68 -32.55
C MET A 1 12.94 -6.84 -31.22
N MET A 2 13.18 -5.96 -30.26
CA MET A 2 12.47 -5.96 -28.98
C MET A 2 11.06 -5.43 -29.22
N ASN A 3 10.03 -6.10 -28.68
CA ASN A 3 8.64 -5.68 -28.83
C ASN A 3 8.40 -4.36 -28.08
N ASP A 4 7.52 -3.49 -28.60
CA ASP A 4 7.19 -2.19 -28.01
C ASP A 4 6.75 -2.29 -26.53
N ASN A 5 6.06 -3.38 -26.15
CA ASN A 5 5.71 -3.66 -24.76
C ASN A 5 6.94 -3.94 -23.86
N GLN A 6 7.98 -4.61 -24.38
CA GLN A 6 9.21 -4.82 -23.62
C GLN A 6 9.99 -3.52 -23.45
N MET A 7 9.96 -2.64 -24.45
CA MET A 7 10.64 -1.35 -24.40
C MET A 7 9.98 -0.37 -23.40
N CYS A 8 8.65 -0.34 -23.32
CA CYS A 8 7.92 0.45 -22.31
C CYS A 8 8.19 -0.01 -20.88
N ILE A 9 8.26 -1.33 -20.65
CA ILE A 9 8.57 -1.90 -19.33
C ILE A 9 10.01 -1.54 -18.93
N VAL A 10 10.99 -1.72 -19.82
CA VAL A 10 12.40 -1.37 -19.56
C VAL A 10 12.58 0.12 -19.22
N ASN A 11 11.91 1.02 -19.94
CA ASN A 11 11.97 2.46 -19.65
C ASN A 11 11.36 2.82 -18.28
N SER A 12 10.22 2.22 -17.90
CA SER A 12 9.64 2.43 -16.57
C SER A 12 10.54 1.92 -15.43
N LEU A 13 11.29 0.83 -15.67
CA LEU A 13 12.20 0.22 -14.71
C LEU A 13 13.48 1.06 -14.48
N GLU A 14 14.04 1.65 -15.53
CA GLU A 14 15.17 2.57 -15.41
C GLU A 14 14.78 3.86 -14.67
N GLU A 15 13.56 4.36 -14.90
CA GLU A 15 13.02 5.53 -14.20
C GLU A 15 12.81 5.26 -12.69
N GLU A 16 12.28 4.09 -12.30
CA GLU A 16 12.10 3.75 -10.88
C GLU A 16 13.42 3.54 -10.13
N SER A 17 14.41 2.91 -10.78
CA SER A 17 15.75 2.73 -10.22
C SER A 17 16.46 4.08 -10.04
N SER A 18 16.39 4.95 -11.04
CA SER A 18 16.91 6.33 -10.98
C SER A 18 16.23 7.17 -9.89
N ASP A 19 14.91 7.09 -9.76
CA ASP A 19 14.17 7.79 -8.70
C ASP A 19 14.56 7.27 -7.31
N THR A 20 14.77 5.96 -7.16
CA THR A 20 15.21 5.35 -5.89
C THR A 20 16.61 5.80 -5.51
N GLN A 21 17.56 5.85 -6.46
CA GLN A 21 18.90 6.37 -6.20
C GLN A 21 18.87 7.85 -5.78
N LYS A 22 18.03 8.67 -6.44
CA LYS A 22 17.85 10.08 -6.06
C LYS A 22 17.25 10.23 -4.66
N ILE A 23 16.33 9.35 -4.27
CA ILE A 23 15.75 9.33 -2.92
C ILE A 23 16.82 9.06 -1.86
N ILE A 24 17.72 8.09 -2.10
CA ILE A 24 18.82 7.76 -1.20
C ILE A 24 19.80 8.93 -1.08
N GLN A 25 20.17 9.57 -2.19
CA GLN A 25 21.09 10.72 -2.21
C GLN A 25 20.58 11.93 -1.42
N VAL A 26 19.26 12.08 -1.27
CA VAL A 26 18.66 13.18 -0.50
C VAL A 26 18.91 13.02 1.00
N ASN A 27 19.29 11.83 1.48
CA ASN A 27 19.44 11.55 2.91
C ASN A 27 20.77 10.85 3.24
N PHE A 28 21.83 11.66 3.40
CA PHE A 28 23.19 11.19 3.71
C PHE A 28 23.37 10.55 5.12
N PHE A 29 22.36 10.65 6.01
CA PHE A 29 22.51 10.30 7.43
C PHE A 29 21.53 9.24 7.95
N SER A 30 20.72 8.61 7.09
CA SER A 30 19.80 7.56 7.51
C SER A 30 20.33 6.18 7.15
N ASP A 31 20.23 5.22 8.06
CA ASP A 31 20.44 3.78 7.82
C ASP A 31 19.40 3.17 6.86
N ILE A 32 18.74 3.98 6.02
CA ILE A 32 17.77 3.51 5.02
C ILE A 32 18.54 2.88 3.87
N GLU A 33 18.21 1.64 3.58
CA GLU A 33 18.74 0.91 2.44
C GLU A 33 17.81 1.05 1.22
N GLN A 34 18.32 0.67 0.04
CA GLN A 34 17.53 0.66 -1.17
C GLN A 34 16.29 -0.24 -1.04
N GLU A 35 16.40 -1.37 -0.35
CA GLU A 35 15.28 -2.27 -0.09
C GLU A 35 14.18 -1.60 0.73
N ASP A 36 14.54 -0.80 1.75
CA ASP A 36 13.56 -0.09 2.60
C ASP A 36 12.72 0.90 1.79
N ILE A 37 13.35 1.60 0.84
CA ILE A 37 12.66 2.51 -0.08
C ILE A 37 11.74 1.73 -1.01
N LEU A 38 12.18 0.60 -1.57
CA LEU A 38 11.37 -0.24 -2.45
C LEU A 38 10.13 -0.78 -1.72
N LYS A 39 10.33 -1.35 -0.52
CA LYS A 39 9.24 -1.83 0.36
C LYS A 39 8.26 -0.70 0.67
N THR A 40 8.76 0.49 0.97
CA THR A 40 7.93 1.66 1.27
C THR A 40 7.12 2.10 0.05
N LYS A 41 7.74 2.23 -1.13
CA LYS A 41 7.04 2.57 -2.39
C LYS A 41 5.93 1.56 -2.69
N TRP A 42 6.24 0.27 -2.58
CA TRP A 42 5.27 -0.79 -2.78
C TRP A 42 4.11 -0.69 -1.79
N LEU A 43 4.39 -0.52 -0.50
CA LEU A 43 3.37 -0.41 0.54
C LEU A 43 2.44 0.80 0.34
N LEU A 44 3.01 1.94 -0.05
CA LEU A 44 2.26 3.14 -0.40
C LEU A 44 1.37 2.93 -1.63
N SER A 45 1.83 2.17 -2.63
CA SER A 45 1.01 1.81 -3.79
C SER A 45 -0.20 0.95 -3.43
N LYS A 46 -0.08 0.13 -2.37
CA LYS A 46 -1.14 -0.77 -1.87
C LYS A 46 -2.04 -0.14 -0.81
N TYR A 47 -1.76 1.09 -0.38
CA TYR A 47 -2.51 1.74 0.70
C TYR A 47 -4.00 1.87 0.36
N VAL A 48 -4.34 2.32 -0.84
CA VAL A 48 -5.74 2.48 -1.27
C VAL A 48 -6.46 1.13 -1.30
N ASP A 49 -5.84 0.11 -1.90
CA ASP A 49 -6.37 -1.26 -1.96
C ASP A 49 -6.66 -1.80 -0.53
N MET A 50 -5.73 -1.59 0.41
CA MET A 50 -5.91 -1.99 1.81
C MET A 50 -7.06 -1.26 2.49
N ILE A 51 -7.22 0.05 2.25
CA ILE A 51 -8.33 0.84 2.78
C ILE A 51 -9.68 0.35 2.24
N ASP A 52 -9.75 -0.04 0.96
CA ASP A 52 -10.98 -0.56 0.37
C ASP A 52 -11.37 -1.92 0.97
N VAL A 53 -10.39 -2.81 1.21
CA VAL A 53 -10.63 -4.07 1.94
C VAL A 53 -11.14 -3.82 3.35
N ILE A 54 -10.54 -2.86 4.07
CA ILE A 54 -10.97 -2.46 5.43
C ILE A 54 -12.44 -1.99 5.41
N LYS A 55 -12.78 -1.06 4.51
CA LYS A 55 -14.15 -0.51 4.40
C LYS A 55 -15.17 -1.59 4.04
N ASN A 56 -14.83 -2.48 3.10
CA ASN A 56 -15.72 -3.57 2.71
C ASN A 56 -16.00 -4.51 3.88
N TYR A 57 -14.98 -4.82 4.67
CA TYR A 57 -15.13 -5.64 5.87
C TYR A 57 -15.95 -4.94 6.96
N GLU A 58 -15.71 -3.66 7.21
CA GLU A 58 -16.48 -2.86 8.17
C GLU A 58 -17.95 -2.71 7.76
N PHE A 59 -18.21 -2.52 6.47
CA PHE A 59 -19.56 -2.52 5.92
C PHE A 59 -20.26 -3.87 6.15
N ALA A 60 -19.58 -4.99 5.85
CA ALA A 60 -20.12 -6.32 6.09
C ALA A 60 -20.44 -6.55 7.58
N LEU A 61 -19.59 -6.09 8.51
CA LEU A 61 -19.85 -6.16 9.95
C LEU A 61 -21.09 -5.35 10.35
N GLN A 62 -21.25 -4.13 9.83
CA GLN A 62 -22.44 -3.30 10.09
C GLN A 62 -23.73 -3.97 9.59
N GLN A 63 -23.70 -4.62 8.42
CA GLN A 63 -24.87 -5.35 7.91
C GLN A 63 -25.26 -6.53 8.80
N ILE A 64 -24.27 -7.24 9.37
CA ILE A 64 -24.53 -8.30 10.37
C ILE A 64 -25.16 -7.72 11.64
N GLU A 65 -24.64 -6.58 12.13
CA GLU A 65 -25.18 -5.89 13.31
C GLU A 65 -26.62 -5.40 13.09
N ASN A 66 -26.95 -4.98 11.87
CA ASN A 66 -28.29 -4.58 11.45
C ASN A 66 -29.28 -5.74 11.23
N GLY A 67 -28.90 -6.98 11.60
CA GLY A 67 -29.80 -8.13 11.61
C GLY A 67 -29.79 -8.97 10.33
N MET A 68 -28.88 -8.72 9.38
CA MET A 68 -28.66 -9.61 8.23
C MET A 68 -27.92 -10.87 8.69
N SER A 69 -28.39 -12.05 8.30
CA SER A 69 -27.69 -13.27 8.71
C SER A 69 -26.33 -13.37 8.00
N ALA A 70 -25.29 -13.85 8.71
CA ALA A 70 -23.96 -14.05 8.13
C ALA A 70 -23.99 -15.00 6.90
N TYR A 71 -24.99 -15.87 6.82
CA TYR A 71 -25.24 -16.75 5.68
C TYR A 71 -25.74 -15.98 4.45
N GLU A 72 -26.63 -15.00 4.61
CA GLU A 72 -27.11 -14.15 3.50
C GLU A 72 -25.99 -13.31 2.90
N LEU A 73 -25.11 -12.73 3.73
CA LEU A 73 -23.90 -12.02 3.29
C LEU A 73 -22.93 -12.92 2.51
N LEU A 74 -22.64 -14.12 3.05
CA LEU A 74 -21.76 -15.08 2.38
C LEU A 74 -22.36 -15.64 1.10
N SER A 75 -23.69 -15.77 1.02
CA SER A 75 -24.38 -16.21 -0.20
C SER A 75 -24.46 -15.11 -1.26
N ALA A 76 -24.58 -13.84 -0.84
CA ALA A 76 -24.53 -12.68 -1.73
C ALA A 76 -23.12 -12.46 -2.31
N GLU A 77 -22.06 -12.64 -1.50
CA GLU A 77 -20.66 -12.59 -1.97
C GLU A 77 -20.22 -13.89 -2.68
N GLY A 78 -20.75 -15.04 -2.24
CA GLY A 78 -20.37 -16.38 -2.69
C GLY A 78 -21.10 -16.89 -3.93
N ALA A 79 -22.09 -16.16 -4.45
CA ALA A 79 -22.69 -16.42 -5.76
C ALA A 79 -21.68 -16.28 -6.92
N ILE A 80 -20.50 -15.70 -6.67
CA ILE A 80 -19.39 -15.61 -7.63
C ILE A 80 -18.42 -16.80 -7.51
N ALA A 81 -18.41 -17.54 -6.40
CA ALA A 81 -17.50 -18.67 -6.16
C ALA A 81 -18.07 -20.05 -6.58
N LYS A 82 -19.17 -20.09 -7.36
CA LYS A 82 -19.60 -21.31 -8.06
C LYS A 82 -19.20 -21.25 -9.53
N ARG A 83 -18.10 -21.93 -9.84
CA ARG A 83 -17.71 -22.65 -11.08
C ARG A 83 -16.18 -22.70 -11.02
N GLU A 84 -15.55 -23.83 -10.71
CA GLU A 84 -15.24 -24.89 -11.67
C GLU A 84 -14.78 -26.16 -10.93
N SER A 85 -15.70 -27.06 -10.61
CA SER A 85 -15.49 -28.52 -10.55
C SER A 85 -16.64 -29.13 -9.75
N GLY A 86 -17.47 -29.93 -10.43
CA GLY A 86 -18.64 -30.60 -9.86
C GLY A 86 -18.30 -31.72 -8.89
N ARG A 87 -17.59 -31.43 -7.80
CA ARG A 87 -17.48 -32.30 -6.63
C ARG A 87 -18.05 -31.55 -5.43
N GLU A 88 -19.21 -32.00 -4.97
CA GLU A 88 -19.74 -31.63 -3.67
C GLU A 88 -18.76 -32.09 -2.59
N LEU A 89 -17.96 -31.15 -2.09
CA LEU A 89 -17.33 -31.29 -0.79
C LEU A 89 -18.42 -31.02 0.23
N THR A 90 -19.05 -32.07 0.74
CA THR A 90 -19.85 -32.06 1.98
C THR A 90 -18.96 -31.85 3.21
N ALA A 91 -17.98 -30.95 3.12
CA ALA A 91 -17.15 -30.52 4.23
C ALA A 91 -17.84 -29.30 4.86
N ASP A 92 -18.41 -29.54 6.03
CA ASP A 92 -19.08 -28.60 6.94
C ASP A 92 -18.95 -27.12 6.51
N VAL A 93 -19.97 -26.67 5.78
CA VAL A 93 -20.07 -25.31 5.21
C VAL A 93 -19.89 -24.28 6.33
N THR A 94 -20.26 -24.63 7.56
CA THR A 94 -20.10 -23.83 8.78
C THR A 94 -18.63 -23.69 9.17
N ALA A 95 -17.87 -24.79 9.22
CA ALA A 95 -16.44 -24.77 9.57
C ALA A 95 -15.63 -24.01 8.51
N ASN A 96 -15.93 -24.20 7.23
CA ASN A 96 -15.29 -23.45 6.15
C ASN A 96 -15.65 -21.95 6.20
N ALA A 97 -16.90 -21.61 6.49
CA ALA A 97 -17.34 -20.23 6.68
C ALA A 97 -16.67 -19.56 7.88
N VAL A 98 -16.50 -20.27 9.00
CA VAL A 98 -15.77 -19.78 10.18
C VAL A 98 -14.30 -19.54 9.86
N ILE A 99 -13.62 -20.48 9.18
CA ILE A 99 -12.22 -20.32 8.78
C ILE A 99 -12.04 -19.14 7.81
N LEU A 100 -12.94 -18.97 6.84
CA LEU A 100 -12.93 -17.82 5.92
C LEU A 100 -13.19 -16.50 6.67
N LYS A 101 -14.11 -16.48 7.64
CA LYS A 101 -14.40 -15.32 8.48
C LYS A 101 -13.20 -14.95 9.37
N ASP A 102 -12.57 -15.92 10.00
CA ASP A 102 -11.43 -15.71 10.90
C ASP A 102 -10.19 -15.24 10.13
N LYS A 103 -9.91 -15.84 8.96
CA LYS A 103 -8.84 -15.35 8.07
C LYS A 103 -9.11 -13.93 7.58
N ARG A 104 -10.36 -13.60 7.20
CA ARG A 104 -10.74 -12.23 6.81
C ARG A 104 -10.59 -11.24 7.97
N HIS A 105 -10.93 -11.64 9.19
CA HIS A 105 -10.76 -10.81 10.37
C HIS A 105 -9.29 -10.54 10.71
N THR A 106 -8.42 -11.55 10.58
CA THR A 106 -6.97 -11.38 10.74
C THR A 106 -6.40 -10.45 9.66
N ASN A 107 -6.81 -10.62 8.39
CA ASN A 107 -6.45 -9.69 7.31
C ASN A 107 -6.91 -8.26 7.60
N TYR A 108 -8.14 -8.09 8.07
CA TYR A 108 -8.67 -6.79 8.48
C TYR A 108 -7.79 -6.12 9.53
N LYS A 109 -7.52 -6.81 10.65
CA LYS A 109 -6.69 -6.29 11.74
C LYS A 109 -5.28 -5.94 11.26
N PHE A 110 -4.70 -6.80 10.44
CA PHE A 110 -3.35 -6.59 9.92
C PHE A 110 -3.28 -5.39 8.97
N TYR A 111 -4.20 -5.27 8.00
CA TYR A 111 -4.25 -4.11 7.12
C TYR A 111 -4.57 -2.82 7.88
N GLN A 112 -5.44 -2.87 8.88
CA GLN A 112 -5.71 -1.74 9.76
C GLN A 112 -4.45 -1.29 10.50
N PHE A 113 -3.65 -2.21 11.04
CA PHE A 113 -2.36 -1.89 11.65
C PHE A 113 -1.40 -1.20 10.68
N ILE A 114 -1.19 -1.78 9.49
CA ILE A 114 -0.31 -1.22 8.45
C ILE A 114 -0.76 0.17 8.02
N THR A 115 -2.04 0.34 7.68
CA THR A 115 -2.60 1.61 7.21
C THR A 115 -2.57 2.69 8.29
N ASN A 116 -2.77 2.34 9.56
CA ASN A 116 -2.64 3.26 10.68
C ASN A 116 -1.20 3.75 10.84
N ASN A 117 -0.21 2.87 10.70
CA ASN A 117 1.21 3.25 10.78
C ASN A 117 1.62 4.17 9.63
N ILE A 118 1.14 3.92 8.41
CA ILE A 118 1.36 4.84 7.27
C ILE A 118 0.73 6.21 7.56
N ARG A 119 -0.53 6.22 8.01
CA ARG A 119 -1.23 7.48 8.33
C ARG A 119 -0.52 8.25 9.44
N PHE A 120 -0.02 7.55 10.46
CA PHE A 120 0.78 8.13 11.53
C PHE A 120 2.08 8.74 11.01
N ALA A 121 2.81 8.03 10.15
CA ALA A 121 4.03 8.55 9.53
C ALA A 121 3.78 9.83 8.72
N ILE A 122 2.67 9.88 7.97
CA ILE A 122 2.29 11.05 7.17
C ILE A 122 1.86 12.23 8.06
N ASN A 123 1.07 11.98 9.11
CA ASN A 123 0.55 13.03 9.98
C ASN A 123 1.63 13.65 10.88
N ASN A 124 2.71 12.94 11.18
CA ASN A 124 3.82 13.44 11.99
C ASN A 124 4.92 14.15 11.19
N MET A 125 4.68 14.45 9.92
CA MET A 125 5.63 15.23 9.12
C MET A 125 5.76 16.64 9.66
N ARG A 126 7.01 17.06 9.90
CA ARG A 126 7.32 18.39 10.44
C ARG A 126 7.07 19.50 9.43
N ASP A 127 7.31 19.24 8.15
CA ASP A 127 7.13 20.22 7.08
C ASP A 127 5.69 20.14 6.51
N PRO A 128 4.92 21.25 6.54
CA PRO A 128 3.57 21.31 5.98
C PRO A 128 3.48 20.95 4.49
N HIS A 129 4.48 21.31 3.68
CA HIS A 129 4.53 20.95 2.26
C HIS A 129 4.70 19.45 2.07
N GLU A 130 5.53 18.81 2.91
CA GLU A 130 5.77 17.37 2.86
C GLU A 130 4.53 16.60 3.29
N GLY A 131 3.91 17.00 4.40
CA GLY A 131 2.65 16.41 4.87
C GLY A 131 1.51 16.54 3.85
N LEU A 132 1.37 17.71 3.21
CA LEU A 132 0.35 17.91 2.18
C LEU A 132 0.64 17.11 0.92
N ALA A 133 1.89 17.07 0.44
CA ALA A 133 2.27 16.26 -0.70
C ALA A 133 2.02 14.77 -0.44
N ALA A 134 2.37 14.27 0.74
CA ALA A 134 2.13 12.90 1.15
C ALA A 134 0.64 12.55 1.19
N LYS A 135 -0.18 13.44 1.76
CA LYS A 135 -1.63 13.26 1.80
C LYS A 135 -2.23 13.18 0.39
N LEU A 136 -1.87 14.11 -0.49
CA LEU A 136 -2.40 14.16 -1.86
C LEU A 136 -2.01 12.92 -2.66
N LEU A 137 -0.76 12.48 -2.56
CA LEU A 137 -0.24 11.36 -3.34
C LEU A 137 -0.71 10.01 -2.82
N PHE A 138 -0.64 9.79 -1.50
CA PHE A 138 -0.75 8.45 -0.93
C PHE A 138 -2.05 8.20 -0.18
N ILE A 139 -2.63 9.22 0.46
CA ILE A 139 -3.91 9.07 1.16
C ILE A 139 -5.09 9.29 0.19
N ASP A 140 -5.05 10.40 -0.55
CA ASP A 140 -6.10 10.76 -1.49
C ASP A 140 -5.92 10.06 -2.86
N GLY A 141 -4.78 9.39 -3.08
CA GLY A 141 -4.50 8.63 -4.30
C GLY A 141 -4.46 9.47 -5.58
N LYS A 142 -4.16 10.78 -5.48
CA LYS A 142 -4.12 11.65 -6.66
C LYS A 142 -2.91 11.31 -7.54
N LYS A 143 -3.12 11.35 -8.86
CA LYS A 143 -2.03 11.24 -9.84
C LYS A 143 -0.99 12.32 -9.60
N TYR A 144 0.28 11.98 -9.85
CA TYR A 144 1.44 12.86 -9.62
C TYR A 144 1.24 14.28 -10.19
N LEU A 145 0.84 14.38 -11.45
CA LEU A 145 0.65 15.67 -12.13
C LEU A 145 -0.45 16.53 -11.47
N MET A 146 -1.54 15.90 -11.02
CA MET A 146 -2.63 16.60 -10.36
C MET A 146 -2.21 17.10 -8.97
N ALA A 147 -1.46 16.29 -8.22
CA ALA A 147 -0.89 16.70 -6.94
C ALA A 147 0.11 17.86 -7.11
N GLN A 148 0.98 17.78 -8.13
CA GLN A 148 1.93 18.85 -8.45
C GLN A 148 1.21 20.16 -8.77
N GLN A 149 0.23 20.14 -9.68
CA GLN A 149 -0.55 21.33 -10.04
C GLN A 149 -1.30 21.93 -8.85
N TYR A 150 -1.78 21.09 -7.93
CA TYR A 150 -2.42 21.56 -6.71
C TYR A 150 -1.42 22.30 -5.80
N MET A 151 -0.21 21.74 -5.64
CA MET A 151 0.86 22.31 -4.83
C MET A 151 1.48 23.57 -5.46
N GLU A 152 1.48 23.70 -6.79
CA GLU A 152 1.92 24.90 -7.50
C GLU A 152 0.99 26.08 -7.25
N LYS A 153 -0.32 25.84 -7.18
CA LYS A 153 -1.32 26.90 -6.99
C LYS A 153 -1.38 27.43 -5.55
N GLY A 154 -0.86 26.71 -4.57
CA GLY A 154 -0.78 27.18 -3.18
C GLY A 154 -2.15 27.48 -2.55
N TYR A 155 -3.14 26.58 -2.73
CA TYR A 155 -4.52 26.78 -2.26
C TYR A 155 -4.65 26.96 -0.73
N ARG A 156 -3.64 26.55 0.05
CA ARG A 156 -3.63 26.64 1.51
C ARG A 156 -2.79 27.83 1.95
N LYS A 157 -3.33 28.65 2.86
CA LYS A 157 -2.62 29.82 3.41
C LYS A 157 -1.34 29.45 4.16
N ASP A 158 -1.32 28.27 4.77
CA ASP A 158 -0.17 27.73 5.52
C ASP A 158 0.85 26.99 4.64
N VAL A 159 0.53 26.76 3.35
CA VAL A 159 1.38 26.03 2.41
C VAL A 159 1.41 26.77 1.07
N PRO A 160 2.34 27.73 0.88
CA PRO A 160 2.41 28.52 -0.34
C PRO A 160 2.70 27.66 -1.59
N GLY A 161 2.46 28.23 -2.77
CA GLY A 161 2.74 27.57 -4.04
C GLY A 161 4.23 27.21 -4.17
N ILE A 162 4.53 25.99 -4.60
CA ILE A 162 5.91 25.52 -4.84
C ILE A 162 6.12 25.12 -6.29
N SER A 163 7.35 25.26 -6.79
CA SER A 163 7.70 24.84 -8.16
C SER A 163 7.64 23.31 -8.33
N ALA A 164 7.50 22.85 -9.57
CA ALA A 164 7.56 21.43 -9.94
C ALA A 164 8.82 20.72 -9.40
N THR A 165 9.99 21.38 -9.51
CA THR A 165 11.27 20.83 -9.03
C THR A 165 11.29 20.69 -7.51
N THR A 166 10.80 21.72 -6.80
CA THR A 166 10.65 21.70 -5.35
C THR A 166 9.67 20.61 -4.90
N PHE A 167 8.56 20.43 -5.61
CA PHE A 167 7.60 19.36 -5.35
C PHE A 167 8.23 17.98 -5.49
N ALA A 168 9.01 17.75 -6.55
CA ALA A 168 9.73 16.49 -6.75
C ALA A 168 10.69 16.19 -5.59
N ASP A 169 11.47 17.18 -5.14
CA ASP A 169 12.39 17.01 -4.01
C ASP A 169 11.65 16.78 -2.68
N LYS A 170 10.53 17.48 -2.47
CA LYS A 170 9.67 17.27 -1.30
C LYS A 170 9.05 15.88 -1.31
N ARG A 171 8.58 15.38 -2.46
CA ARG A 171 8.11 13.98 -2.60
C ARG A 171 9.19 12.98 -2.23
N ARG A 172 10.44 13.19 -2.68
CA ARG A 172 11.54 12.27 -2.34
C ARG A 172 11.79 12.25 -0.82
N ARG A 173 11.88 13.42 -0.18
CA ARG A 173 11.99 13.53 1.28
C ARG A 173 10.84 12.88 2.02
N VAL A 174 9.61 13.03 1.52
CA VAL A 174 8.43 12.37 2.07
C VAL A 174 8.60 10.86 2.10
N ILE A 175 9.03 10.24 0.99
CA ILE A 175 9.21 8.78 0.92
C ILE A 175 10.28 8.33 1.92
N VAL A 176 11.39 9.06 2.02
CA VAL A 176 12.44 8.80 3.02
C VAL A 176 11.91 8.90 4.45
N ASN A 177 11.14 9.95 4.77
CA ASN A 177 10.60 10.15 6.10
C ASN A 177 9.59 9.04 6.48
N ILE A 178 8.75 8.63 5.53
CA ILE A 178 7.85 7.48 5.72
C ILE A 178 8.68 6.21 5.93
N ALA A 179 9.67 5.93 5.09
CA ALA A 179 10.53 4.76 5.22
C ALA A 179 11.22 4.69 6.58
N ASN A 180 11.77 5.81 7.06
CA ASN A 180 12.38 5.92 8.41
C ASN A 180 11.37 5.57 9.50
N SER A 181 10.17 6.13 9.42
CA SER A 181 9.11 5.88 10.41
C SER A 181 8.67 4.41 10.42
N LEU A 182 8.47 3.82 9.23
CA LEU A 182 8.05 2.43 9.07
C LEU A 182 9.15 1.43 9.41
N LYS A 183 10.43 1.79 9.20
CA LYS A 183 11.57 0.99 9.65
C LYS A 183 11.67 1.01 11.18
N THR A 184 11.56 2.20 11.78
CA THR A 184 11.68 2.38 13.23
C THR A 184 10.60 1.61 14.00
N ASN A 185 9.37 1.58 13.50
CA ASN A 185 8.27 0.84 14.13
C ASN A 185 8.13 -0.61 13.64
N ARG A 186 9.12 -1.12 12.88
CA ARG A 186 9.17 -2.49 12.32
C ARG A 186 8.01 -2.84 11.38
N THR A 187 7.31 -1.86 10.83
CA THR A 187 6.26 -2.11 9.82
C THR A 187 6.85 -2.69 8.53
N LEU A 188 8.07 -2.28 8.16
CA LEU A 188 8.74 -2.80 6.95
C LEU A 188 9.16 -4.27 7.08
N ASP A 189 9.26 -4.82 8.29
CA ASP A 189 9.60 -6.23 8.51
C ASP A 189 8.52 -7.17 7.95
N PHE A 190 7.29 -6.66 7.82
CA PHE A 190 6.17 -7.38 7.22
C PHE A 190 6.16 -7.34 5.70
N VAL A 191 7.03 -6.53 5.08
CA VAL A 191 7.15 -6.44 3.61
C VAL A 191 8.39 -7.22 3.18
N THR A 192 8.18 -8.32 2.47
CA THR A 192 9.25 -9.20 2.00
C THR A 192 9.47 -9.04 0.52
N ILE A 193 10.73 -9.11 0.09
CA ILE A 193 11.12 -9.17 -1.32
C ILE A 193 11.67 -10.58 -1.57
N ASP A 194 10.98 -11.39 -2.39
CA ASP A 194 11.44 -12.72 -2.77
C ASP A 194 12.14 -12.70 -4.13
N TYR A 195 13.47 -12.77 -4.12
CA TYR A 195 14.30 -12.80 -5.33
C TYR A 195 14.29 -14.17 -6.06
N GLY A 196 13.52 -15.14 -5.58
CA GLY A 196 13.19 -16.39 -6.27
C GLY A 196 14.42 -17.14 -6.77
N ARG A 197 15.29 -17.64 -5.88
CA ARG A 197 16.53 -18.38 -6.21
C ARG A 197 17.35 -17.74 -7.38
N GLY A 198 17.35 -16.42 -7.50
CA GLY A 198 18.08 -15.69 -8.54
C GLY A 198 17.42 -15.67 -9.93
N ARG A 199 16.15 -16.06 -10.06
CA ARG A 199 15.40 -16.00 -11.33
C ARG A 199 14.80 -14.62 -11.61
N ASN A 200 14.61 -13.80 -10.59
CA ASN A 200 14.08 -12.45 -10.74
C ASN A 200 15.03 -11.46 -10.04
N LYS A 201 15.66 -10.56 -10.82
CA LYS A 201 16.58 -9.53 -10.28
C LYS A 201 15.86 -8.52 -9.39
N GLU A 202 14.54 -8.39 -9.55
CA GLU A 202 13.72 -7.36 -8.91
C GLU A 202 12.96 -7.88 -7.68
N GLY A 203 12.81 -9.20 -7.57
CA GLY A 203 12.10 -9.87 -6.50
C GLY A 203 10.59 -9.60 -6.46
N GLU A 204 9.81 -10.57 -5.99
CA GLU A 204 8.38 -10.40 -5.77
C GLU A 204 8.16 -9.76 -4.39
N ILE A 205 7.60 -8.54 -4.37
CA ILE A 205 7.30 -7.83 -3.12
C ILE A 205 5.91 -8.20 -2.64
N GLY A 206 5.80 -8.64 -1.38
CA GLY A 206 4.54 -9.04 -0.77
C GLY A 206 4.47 -8.75 0.73
N LEU A 207 3.28 -8.93 1.29
CA LEU A 207 3.07 -8.88 2.74
C LEU A 207 3.19 -10.27 3.33
N ARG A 208 4.00 -10.39 4.38
CA ARG A 208 4.06 -11.57 5.24
C ARG A 208 3.43 -11.23 6.57
N MET A 209 2.34 -11.94 6.89
CA MET A 209 1.77 -11.85 8.23
C MET A 209 2.73 -12.45 9.25
N PRO A 210 2.84 -11.85 10.46
CA PRO A 210 3.52 -12.53 11.56
C PRO A 210 2.85 -13.87 11.80
N GLU A 211 3.64 -14.93 11.91
CA GLU A 211 3.15 -16.23 12.32
C GLU A 211 2.54 -16.08 13.72
N VAL A 212 1.25 -16.39 13.85
CA VAL A 212 0.57 -16.43 15.13
C VAL A 212 1.06 -17.69 15.83
N ASN A 213 2.06 -17.55 16.70
CA ASN A 213 2.47 -18.60 17.63
C ASN A 213 1.42 -18.82 18.71
#